data_AF-A0A448V580-F1
#
_entry.id   AF-A0A448V580-F1
#
_cell.length_a   1.000
_cell.length_b   1.000
_cell.length_c   1.000
_cell.angle_alpha   90.00
_cell.angle_beta   90.00
_cell.angle_gamma   90.00
#
_symmetry.space_group_name_H-M   'P 1'
#
loop_
_entity.id
_entity.type
_entity.pdbx_description
1 polymer ?
#
loop_
_entity_poly.entity_id
_entity_poly.type
_entity_poly.pdbx_seq_one_letter_code
_entity_poly.pdbx_strand_id
1 'polypeptide(L)'
;MRNNLSMVKQRELKIWIKQELDKMGRGSQAKLAAHLGVRRPAISNIVNLDPNKEMRDVKADELVKIMEFFKDSSPVSGLCSDDFLYLYSQANDSEKKIVEDLLKSLLAARNP
;
A
#
# COMPACT_ATOMS: atom_id res chain seq x y z
N MET A 1 3.63 -13.10 -18.04
CA MET A 1 4.25 -11.87 -17.50
C MET A 1 3.47 -11.46 -16.27
N ARG A 2 4.09 -11.42 -15.08
CA ARG A 2 3.40 -10.96 -13.86
C ARG A 2 3.29 -9.45 -13.91
N ASN A 3 2.08 -8.91 -13.80
CA ASN A 3 1.84 -7.48 -13.68
C ASN A 3 2.56 -6.93 -12.45
N ASN A 4 3.65 -6.19 -12.68
CA ASN A 4 4.35 -5.40 -11.67
C ASN A 4 3.56 -4.12 -11.35
N LEU A 5 2.31 -4.25 -10.91
CA LEU A 5 1.59 -3.16 -10.25
C LEU A 5 2.01 -3.13 -8.78
N SER A 6 3.27 -2.75 -8.54
CA SER A 6 3.79 -2.40 -7.21
C SER A 6 4.22 -0.94 -7.28
N MET A 7 3.25 -0.03 -7.39
CA MET A 7 3.52 1.43 -7.45
C MET A 7 4.29 1.94 -6.22
N VAL A 8 4.28 1.22 -5.09
CA VAL A 8 5.05 1.55 -3.88
C VAL A 8 6.14 0.52 -3.67
N LYS A 9 7.40 0.96 -3.48
CA LYS A 9 8.50 0.03 -3.17
C LYS A 9 8.32 -0.51 -1.75
N GLN A 10 8.68 -1.79 -1.52
CA GLN A 10 8.57 -2.43 -0.20
C GLN A 10 9.18 -1.59 0.93
N ARG A 11 10.33 -0.95 0.69
CA ARG A 11 10.96 -0.06 1.67
C ARG A 11 10.10 1.16 2.03
N GLU A 12 9.52 1.82 1.04
CA GLU A 12 8.65 3.00 1.24
C GLU A 12 7.38 2.61 1.99
N LEU A 13 6.80 1.47 1.61
CA LEU A 13 5.64 0.91 2.30
C LEU A 13 5.93 0.63 3.78
N LYS A 14 7.07 0.00 4.09
CA LYS A 14 7.48 -0.28 5.48
C LYS A 14 7.68 1.00 6.29
N ILE A 15 8.25 2.03 5.68
CA ILE A 15 8.42 3.36 6.29
C ILE A 15 7.05 3.96 6.61
N TRP A 16 6.11 3.94 5.66
CA TRP A 16 4.76 4.46 5.87
C TRP A 16 4.03 3.72 6.99
N ILE A 17 4.03 2.38 6.98
CA ILE A 17 3.41 1.58 8.06
C ILE A 17 3.99 1.96 9.42
N LYS A 18 5.32 2.10 9.50
CA LYS A 18 6.00 2.49 10.74
C LYS A 18 5.55 3.88 11.21
N GLN A 19 5.48 4.86 10.31
CA GLN A 19 5.01 6.21 10.63
C GLN A 19 3.57 6.22 11.14
N GLU A 20 2.66 5.48 10.50
CA GLU A 20 1.26 5.39 10.97
C GLU A 20 1.16 4.72 12.34
N LEU A 21 1.92 3.64 12.58
CA LEU A 21 1.97 2.99 13.88
C LEU A 21 2.54 3.92 14.98
N ASP A 22 3.53 4.75 14.63
CA ASP A 22 4.12 5.73 15.54
C ASP A 22 3.12 6.85 15.88
N LYS A 23 2.33 7.34 14.92
CA LYS A 23 1.23 8.30 15.14
C LYS A 23 0.18 7.77 16.12
N MET A 24 -0.16 6.49 16.03
CA MET A 24 -1.14 5.84 16.93
C MET A 24 -0.60 5.59 18.34
N GLY A 25 0.72 5.60 18.53
CA GLY A 25 1.36 5.42 19.82
C GLY A 25 1.41 3.98 20.34
N ARG A 26 1.63 3.84 21.66
CA ARG A 26 1.92 2.54 22.29
C ARG A 26 0.80 1.53 22.07
N GLY A 27 1.19 0.31 21.72
CA GLY A 27 0.27 -0.81 21.50
C GLY A 27 -0.34 -0.88 20.09
N SER A 28 -0.08 0.09 19.21
CA SER A 28 -0.55 0.10 17.82
C SER A 28 -0.15 -1.17 17.06
N GLN A 29 1.09 -1.65 17.23
CA GLN A 29 1.55 -2.90 16.63
C GLN A 29 0.74 -4.12 17.08
N ALA A 30 0.31 -4.18 18.34
CA ALA A 30 -0.50 -5.29 18.83
C ALA A 30 -1.91 -5.25 18.23
N LYS A 31 -2.48 -4.05 18.08
CA LYS A 31 -3.78 -3.83 17.43
C LYS A 31 -3.72 -4.22 15.95
N LEU A 32 -2.68 -3.81 15.23
CA LEU A 32 -2.49 -4.18 13.82
C LEU A 32 -2.29 -5.70 13.68
N ALA A 33 -1.50 -6.32 14.56
CA ALA A 33 -1.33 -7.78 14.57
C ALA A 33 -2.66 -8.52 14.73
N ALA A 34 -3.50 -8.08 15.68
CA ALA A 34 -4.82 -8.64 15.90
C ALA A 34 -5.73 -8.46 14.68
N HIS A 35 -5.73 -7.26 14.06
CA HIS A 35 -6.51 -6.98 12.86
C HIS A 35 -6.11 -7.86 11.67
N LEU A 36 -4.81 -8.13 11.51
CA LEU A 36 -4.28 -9.00 10.45
C LEU A 36 -4.41 -10.50 10.77
N GLY A 37 -4.77 -10.87 12.00
CA GLY A 37 -4.80 -12.27 12.43
C GLY A 37 -3.41 -12.91 12.54
N VAL A 38 -2.38 -12.11 12.81
CA VAL A 38 -0.97 -12.55 12.90
C VAL A 38 -0.40 -12.33 14.30
N ARG A 39 0.73 -12.98 14.60
CA ARG A 39 1.46 -12.74 15.85
C ARG A 39 2.20 -11.39 15.79
N ARG A 40 2.33 -10.73 16.94
CA ARG A 40 3.02 -9.42 17.06
C ARG A 40 4.42 -9.37 16.41
N PRO A 41 5.31 -10.39 16.52
CA PRO A 41 6.60 -10.37 15.84
C PRO A 41 6.51 -10.24 14.32
N ALA A 42 5.43 -10.72 13.70
CA ALA A 42 5.23 -10.57 12.26
C ALA A 42 5.12 -9.10 11.84
N ILE A 43 4.56 -8.24 12.70
CA ILE A 43 4.50 -6.80 12.46
C ILE A 43 5.88 -6.17 12.62
N SER A 44 6.65 -6.58 13.64
CA SER A 44 8.03 -6.14 13.80
C SER A 44 8.88 -6.48 12.58
N ASN A 45 8.76 -7.70 12.04
CA ASN A 45 9.47 -8.12 10.84
C ASN A 45 9.02 -7.38 9.57
N ILE A 46 7.76 -6.90 9.52
CA ILE A 46 7.29 -6.01 8.45
C ILE A 46 7.97 -4.65 8.55
N VAL A 47 7.95 -4.00 9.73
CA VAL A 47 8.41 -2.60 9.87
C VAL A 47 9.90 -2.45 10.13
N ASN A 48 10.63 -3.55 10.29
CA ASN A 48 12.09 -3.54 10.42
C ASN A 48 12.73 -3.08 9.11
N LEU A 49 13.66 -2.12 9.23
CA LEU A 49 14.46 -1.58 8.12
C LEU A 49 15.95 -1.93 8.25
N ASP A 50 16.34 -2.58 9.35
CA ASP A 50 17.72 -2.98 9.64
C ASP A 50 18.03 -4.31 8.92
N PRO A 51 19.00 -4.33 7.99
CA PRO A 51 19.33 -5.53 7.23
C PRO A 51 19.87 -6.66 8.10
N ASN A 52 20.30 -6.39 9.33
CA ASN A 52 20.84 -7.39 10.25
C ASN A 52 19.77 -8.05 11.13
N LYS A 53 18.49 -7.65 10.99
CA LYS A 53 17.36 -8.20 11.74
C LYS A 53 16.43 -8.98 10.82
N GLU A 54 15.56 -9.79 11.41
CA GLU A 54 14.49 -10.41 10.65
C GLU A 54 13.61 -9.35 9.98
N MET A 55 13.48 -9.49 8.67
CA MET A 55 12.67 -8.65 7.81
C MET A 55 11.82 -9.52 6.90
N ARG A 56 10.64 -9.03 6.56
CA ARG A 56 9.84 -9.60 5.47
C ARG A 56 9.08 -8.53 4.71
N ASP A 57 8.69 -8.86 3.50
CA ASP A 57 7.85 -8.00 2.68
C ASP A 57 6.38 -8.10 3.08
N VAL A 58 5.66 -7.02 2.78
CA VAL A 58 4.20 -6.94 2.93
C VAL A 58 3.57 -7.61 1.74
N LYS A 59 2.68 -8.58 2.00
CA LYS A 59 1.90 -9.24 0.95
C LYS A 59 0.74 -8.36 0.50
N ALA A 60 0.24 -8.58 -0.71
CA ALA A 60 -0.83 -7.76 -1.28
C ALA A 60 -2.13 -7.82 -0.47
N ASP A 61 -2.51 -8.99 0.04
CA ASP A 61 -3.69 -9.18 0.88
C ASP A 61 -3.54 -8.53 2.27
N GLU A 62 -2.32 -8.51 2.80
CA GLU A 62 -1.99 -7.79 4.03
C GLU A 62 -2.07 -6.28 3.83
N LEU A 63 -1.60 -5.78 2.67
CA LEU A 63 -1.63 -4.36 2.35
C LEU A 63 -3.06 -3.79 2.36
N VAL A 64 -4.02 -4.50 1.75
CA VAL A 64 -5.43 -4.08 1.75
C VAL A 64 -5.95 -3.89 3.19
N LYS A 65 -5.72 -4.89 4.05
CA LYS A 65 -6.14 -4.83 5.46
C LYS A 65 -5.39 -3.77 6.26
N ILE A 66 -4.12 -3.52 5.95
CA ILE A 66 -3.33 -2.45 6.56
C ILE A 66 -3.92 -1.08 6.18
N MET A 67 -4.30 -0.89 4.92
CA MET A 67 -4.97 0.34 4.47
C MET A 67 -6.33 0.52 5.15
N GLU A 68 -7.14 -0.54 5.25
CA GLU A 68 -8.40 -0.52 6.00
C GLU A 68 -8.20 -0.15 7.48
N PHE A 69 -7.14 -0.67 8.12
CA PHE A 69 -6.81 -0.37 9.51
C PHE A 69 -6.48 1.11 9.73
N PHE A 70 -5.78 1.75 8.78
CA PHE A 70 -5.41 3.16 8.86
C PHE A 70 -6.45 4.12 8.25
N LYS A 71 -7.49 3.60 7.59
CA LYS A 71 -8.66 4.30 7.01
C LYS A 71 -8.32 5.43 6.03
N ASP A 72 -7.90 6.58 6.55
CA ASP A 72 -7.72 7.85 5.83
C ASP A 72 -6.26 8.08 5.39
N SER A 73 -5.36 7.18 5.75
CA SER A 73 -3.96 7.22 5.32
C SER A 73 -3.70 6.22 4.20
N SER A 74 -2.93 6.63 3.21
CA SER A 74 -2.59 5.81 2.05
C SER A 74 -1.09 5.84 1.80
N PRO A 75 -0.44 4.69 1.50
CA PRO A 75 0.98 4.64 1.16
C PRO A 75 1.29 5.31 -0.19
N VAL A 76 0.26 5.74 -0.94
CA VAL A 76 0.38 6.47 -2.21
C VAL A 76 -0.01 7.95 -2.10
N SER A 77 -0.35 8.46 -0.90
CA SER A 77 -0.64 9.89 -0.70
C SER A 77 0.58 10.72 -1.13
N GLY A 78 0.42 11.52 -2.19
CA GLY A 78 1.50 12.30 -2.83
C GLY A 78 2.21 11.67 -4.04
N LEU A 79 1.97 10.40 -4.37
CA LEU A 79 2.45 9.75 -5.62
C LEU A 79 1.40 9.75 -6.73
N CYS A 80 0.13 9.83 -6.34
CA CYS A 80 -1.00 10.00 -7.22
C CYS A 80 -1.78 11.22 -6.71
N SER A 81 -2.45 11.95 -7.60
CA SER A 81 -3.38 13.00 -7.16
C SER A 81 -4.45 12.33 -6.28
N ASP A 82 -4.62 12.81 -5.05
CA ASP A 82 -5.66 12.30 -4.14
C ASP A 82 -7.05 12.39 -4.81
N ASP A 83 -7.25 13.40 -5.66
CA ASP A 83 -8.45 13.55 -6.50
C ASP A 83 -8.59 12.41 -7.51
N PHE A 84 -7.50 11.98 -8.16
CA PHE A 84 -7.56 10.88 -9.13
C PHE A 84 -7.96 9.55 -8.48
N LEU A 85 -7.37 9.22 -7.33
CA LEU A 85 -7.70 7.99 -6.61
C LEU A 85 -9.14 8.01 -6.09
N TYR A 86 -9.57 9.15 -5.55
CA TYR A 86 -10.95 9.34 -5.11
C TYR A 86 -11.93 9.16 -6.28
N LEU A 87 -11.73 9.87 -7.40
CA LEU A 87 -12.59 9.76 -8.58
C LEU A 87 -12.59 8.34 -9.17
N TYR A 88 -11.43 7.70 -9.26
CA TYR A 88 -11.33 6.33 -9.74
C TYR A 88 -12.03 5.33 -8.82
N SER A 89 -12.02 5.55 -7.49
CA SER A 89 -12.73 4.68 -6.54
C SER A 89 -14.24 4.70 -6.73
N GLN A 90 -14.81 5.86 -7.08
CA GLN A 90 -16.25 6.07 -7.27
C GLN A 90 -16.76 5.55 -8.62
N ALA A 91 -15.87 5.38 -9.60
CA ALA A 91 -16.21 4.92 -10.93
C ALA A 91 -16.71 3.46 -10.94
N ASN A 92 -17.65 3.16 -11.84
CA ASN A 92 -18.09 1.78 -12.09
C ASN A 92 -17.06 1.00 -12.92
N ASP A 93 -17.27 -0.31 -13.07
CA ASP A 93 -16.31 -1.21 -13.73
C ASP A 93 -16.05 -0.83 -15.20
N SER A 94 -17.08 -0.35 -15.91
CA SER A 94 -16.94 0.09 -17.30
C SER A 94 -16.09 1.36 -17.38
N GLU A 95 -16.33 2.33 -16.49
CA GLU A 95 -15.59 3.59 -16.42
C GLU A 95 -14.12 3.36 -16.03
N LYS A 96 -13.86 2.50 -15.04
CA LYS A 96 -12.51 2.09 -14.65
C LYS A 96 -11.75 1.50 -15.83
N LYS A 97 -12.40 0.64 -16.61
CA LYS A 97 -11.80 0.02 -17.81
C LYS A 97 -11.42 1.06 -18.87
N ILE A 98 -12.25 2.07 -19.07
CA ILE A 98 -11.95 3.18 -20.00
C ILE A 98 -10.70 3.95 -19.56
N VAL A 99 -10.62 4.29 -18.27
CA VAL A 99 -9.46 5.00 -17.71
C VAL A 99 -8.19 4.16 -17.87
N GLU A 100 -8.23 2.86 -17.60
CA GLU A 100 -7.09 1.97 -17.80
C GLU A 100 -6.63 1.92 -19.26
N ASP A 101 -7.55 1.83 -20.22
CA ASP A 101 -7.22 1.73 -21.64
C ASP A 101 -6.63 3.03 -22.18
N LEU A 102 -7.13 4.18 -21.69
CA LEU A 102 -6.54 5.48 -21.97
C LEU A 102 -5.09 5.55 -21.46
N LEU A 103 -4.84 5.18 -20.21
CA LEU A 103 -3.50 5.18 -19.63
C LEU A 103 -2.54 4.25 -20.38
N LYS A 104 -3.00 3.07 -20.78
CA LYS A 104 -2.21 2.12 -21.61
C LYS A 104 -1.85 2.74 -22.96
N SER A 105 -2.80 3.41 -23.61
CA SER A 105 -2.57 4.06 -24.91
C SER A 105 -1.54 5.20 -24.80
N LEU A 106 -1.61 6.01 -23.76
CA LEU A 106 -0.64 7.08 -23.49
C LEU A 106 0.76 6.53 -23.21
N LEU A 107 0.88 5.42 -22.50
CA LEU A 107 2.17 4.75 -22.24
C LEU A 107 2.78 4.18 -23.52
N ALA A 108 1.96 3.57 -24.39
CA ALA A 108 2.41 3.05 -25.68
C ALA A 108 2.93 4.19 -26.58
N ALA A 109 2.24 5.33 -26.61
CA ALA A 109 2.67 6.48 -27.41
C ALA A 109 4.00 7.11 -26.93
N ARG A 110 4.42 6.87 -25.69
CA ARG A 110 5.64 7.42 -25.09
C ARG A 110 6.91 6.62 -25.40
N ASN A 111 6.77 5.33 -25.71
CA ASN A 111 7.88 4.43 -26.03
C ASN A 111 7.68 3.88 -27.46
N PRO A 112 8.03 4.66 -28.51
CA PRO A 112 7.90 4.22 -29.90
C PRO A 112 8.83 3.06 -30.26
#